data_AF-A0A699J560-F1
#
_entry.id   AF-A0A699J560-F1
#
_cell.length_a   1.000
_cell.length_b   1.000
_cell.length_c   1.000
_cell.angle_alpha   90.00
_cell.angle_beta   90.00
_cell.angle_gamma   90.00
#
_symmetry.space_group_name_H-M   'P 1'
#
loop_
_entity.id
_entity.type
_entity.pdbx_description
1 polymer ?
#
loop_
_entity_poly.entity_id
_entity_poly.type
_entity_poly.pdbx_seq_one_letter_code
_entity_poly.pdbx_strand_id
1 'polypeptide(L)'
;HNQSRGNTIRELREKISRLIMKHSDAVPIHDLKALDSKNKVLHAKVNALHDLNECWRTENEKVKRHYQELYDSIKITRAKTIEKTNSLLTEVVNLKAQIQEKHISNYDTMPAVKSKVLAPGRYAIDTEPIPPCIRNNREVHLDYLKHLKESVETLREIVKEAKVDKPLDRSLASGCLYTKHSQELLEYVIGTCLKDFNQRDKKHAITPVTRKSKSLL
;
A
#
# COMPACT_ATOMS: atom_id res chain seq x y z
N HIS A 1 77.37 -43.94 -57.33
CA HIS A 1 76.01 -43.97 -56.72
C HIS A 1 76.02 -43.62 -55.21
N ASN A 2 77.00 -44.06 -54.42
CA ASN A 2 77.05 -43.80 -52.96
C ASN A 2 77.31 -42.34 -52.54
N GLN A 3 78.06 -41.55 -53.32
CA GLN A 3 78.38 -40.15 -53.00
C GLN A 3 77.17 -39.20 -53.09
N SER A 4 76.25 -39.46 -54.04
CA SER A 4 75.00 -38.69 -54.20
C SER A 4 74.02 -38.94 -53.04
N ARG A 5 73.93 -40.19 -52.56
CA ARG A 5 73.13 -40.55 -51.38
C ARG A 5 73.64 -39.86 -50.11
N GLY A 6 74.97 -39.82 -49.90
CA GLY A 6 75.57 -39.13 -48.76
C GLY A 6 75.26 -37.62 -48.72
N ASN A 7 75.27 -36.96 -49.88
CA ASN A 7 74.92 -35.54 -49.98
C ASN A 7 73.45 -35.28 -49.66
N THR A 8 72.55 -36.15 -50.13
CA THR A 8 71.11 -36.05 -49.86
C THR A 8 70.80 -36.24 -48.37
N ILE A 9 71.47 -37.18 -47.70
CA ILE A 9 71.33 -37.41 -46.26
C ILE A 9 71.78 -36.19 -45.45
N ARG A 10 72.87 -35.53 -45.87
CA ARG A 10 73.38 -34.32 -45.22
C ARG A 10 72.40 -33.15 -45.36
N GLU A 11 71.84 -32.93 -46.55
CA GLU A 11 70.81 -31.90 -46.76
C GLU A 11 69.55 -32.15 -45.95
N LEU A 12 69.08 -33.40 -45.87
CA LEU A 12 67.91 -33.76 -45.08
C LEU A 12 68.16 -33.54 -43.59
N ARG A 13 69.35 -33.90 -43.07
CA ARG A 13 69.74 -33.58 -41.69
C ARG A 13 69.71 -32.09 -41.41
N GLU A 14 70.25 -31.28 -42.31
CA GLU A 14 70.31 -29.83 -42.12
C GLU A 14 68.92 -29.17 -42.21
N LYS A 15 68.04 -29.69 -43.08
CA LYS A 15 66.62 -29.30 -43.13
C LYS A 15 65.89 -29.68 -41.84
N ILE A 16 66.11 -30.89 -41.33
CA ILE A 16 65.55 -31.35 -40.05
C ILE A 16 66.04 -30.48 -38.89
N SER A 17 67.33 -30.16 -38.81
CA SER A 17 67.87 -29.27 -37.78
C SER A 17 67.27 -27.87 -37.85
N ARG A 18 67.12 -27.30 -39.07
CA ARG A 18 66.45 -26.00 -39.26
C ARG A 18 64.98 -26.04 -38.86
N LEU A 19 64.29 -27.14 -39.12
CA LEU A 19 62.89 -27.31 -38.72
C LEU A 19 62.73 -27.41 -37.20
N ILE A 20 63.61 -28.19 -36.54
CA ILE A 20 63.64 -28.35 -35.08
C ILE A 20 63.91 -27.00 -34.41
N MET A 21 64.90 -26.23 -34.89
CA MET A 21 65.19 -24.89 -34.35
C MET A 21 64.02 -23.92 -34.53
N LYS A 22 63.35 -23.93 -35.69
CA LYS A 22 62.15 -23.12 -35.89
C LYS A 22 61.00 -23.51 -34.97
N HIS A 23 60.90 -24.78 -34.58
CA HIS A 23 59.80 -25.29 -33.77
C HIS A 23 60.03 -25.14 -32.26
N SER A 24 61.29 -25.07 -31.81
CA SER A 24 61.63 -24.76 -30.40
C SER A 24 61.32 -23.30 -30.02
N ASP A 25 61.28 -22.40 -30.99
CA ASP A 25 61.01 -20.97 -30.77
C ASP A 25 59.53 -20.58 -30.99
N ALA A 26 58.67 -21.53 -31.41
CA ALA A 26 57.34 -21.24 -31.95
C ALA A 26 56.18 -21.19 -30.93
N VAL A 27 56.42 -21.41 -29.64
CA VAL A 27 55.51 -20.95 -28.58
C VAL A 27 56.34 -20.10 -27.61
N PRO A 28 56.20 -18.77 -27.59
CA PRO A 28 56.98 -17.93 -26.71
C PRO A 28 56.72 -18.33 -25.25
N ILE A 29 57.75 -18.80 -24.56
CA ILE A 29 57.69 -19.22 -23.14
C ILE A 29 57.09 -18.10 -22.25
N HIS A 30 57.26 -16.84 -22.65
CA HIS A 30 56.65 -15.67 -22.02
C HIS A 30 55.11 -15.70 -22.05
N ASP A 31 54.50 -16.13 -23.16
CA ASP A 31 53.05 -16.18 -23.33
C ASP A 31 52.42 -17.27 -22.44
N LEU A 32 53.12 -18.40 -22.25
CA LEU A 32 52.70 -19.45 -21.33
C LEU A 32 52.70 -18.96 -19.87
N LYS A 33 53.73 -18.21 -19.45
CA LYS A 33 53.82 -17.64 -18.09
C LYS A 33 52.74 -16.57 -17.85
N ALA A 34 52.45 -15.75 -18.85
CA ALA A 34 51.37 -14.78 -18.80
C ALA A 34 49.99 -15.46 -18.71
N LEU A 35 49.80 -16.56 -19.47
CA LEU A 35 48.57 -17.36 -19.42
C LEU A 35 48.40 -18.07 -18.07
N ASP A 36 49.46 -18.65 -17.50
CA ASP A 36 49.45 -19.24 -16.16
C ASP A 36 49.06 -18.22 -15.08
N SER A 37 49.62 -17.01 -15.17
CA SER A 37 49.29 -15.92 -14.25
C SER A 37 47.82 -15.50 -14.38
N LYS A 38 47.29 -15.40 -15.61
CA LYS A 38 45.86 -15.15 -15.84
C LYS A 38 44.97 -16.26 -15.30
N ASN A 39 45.36 -17.53 -15.47
CA ASN A 39 44.63 -18.68 -14.95
C ASN A 39 44.57 -18.67 -13.41
N LYS A 40 45.67 -18.35 -12.74
CA LYS A 40 45.70 -18.18 -11.27
C LYS A 40 44.72 -17.11 -10.80
N VAL A 41 44.72 -15.95 -11.45
CA VAL A 41 43.78 -14.86 -11.14
C VAL A 41 42.34 -15.29 -11.39
N LEU A 42 42.08 -15.95 -12.52
CA LEU A 42 40.74 -16.44 -12.85
C LEU A 42 40.26 -17.46 -11.80
N HIS A 43 41.12 -18.39 -11.40
CA HIS A 43 40.80 -19.38 -10.38
C HIS A 43 40.49 -18.75 -9.02
N ALA A 44 41.22 -17.72 -8.62
CA ALA A 44 40.93 -16.97 -7.40
C ALA A 44 39.55 -16.27 -7.47
N LYS A 45 39.22 -15.67 -8.62
CA LYS A 45 37.90 -15.04 -8.84
C LYS A 45 36.76 -16.05 -8.81
N VAL A 46 36.95 -17.22 -9.43
CA VAL A 46 35.96 -18.31 -9.43
C VAL A 46 35.71 -18.80 -8.01
N ASN A 47 36.75 -18.98 -7.20
CA ASN A 47 36.60 -19.38 -5.80
C ASN A 47 35.85 -18.32 -4.98
N ALA A 48 36.18 -17.03 -5.14
CA ALA A 48 35.48 -15.96 -4.44
C ALA A 48 33.98 -15.88 -4.81
N LEU A 49 33.64 -16.10 -6.08
CA LEU A 49 32.25 -16.18 -6.53
C LEU A 49 31.53 -17.41 -5.98
N HIS A 50 32.22 -18.54 -5.87
CA HIS A 50 31.68 -19.74 -5.26
C HIS A 50 31.33 -19.51 -3.78
N ASP A 51 32.23 -18.92 -3.01
CA ASP A 51 32.01 -18.60 -1.60
C ASP A 51 30.84 -17.62 -1.42
N LEU A 52 30.76 -16.59 -2.27
CA LEU A 52 29.65 -15.63 -2.28
C LEU A 52 28.30 -16.32 -2.56
N ASN A 53 28.26 -17.25 -3.52
CA ASN A 53 27.06 -18.01 -3.83
C ASN A 53 26.61 -18.89 -2.65
N GLU A 54 27.55 -19.46 -1.89
CA GLU A 54 27.22 -20.24 -0.69
C GLU A 54 26.62 -19.36 0.42
N CYS A 55 27.16 -18.14 0.59
CA CYS A 55 26.57 -17.14 1.48
C CYS A 55 25.14 -16.79 1.06
N TRP A 56 24.92 -16.55 -0.23
CA TRP A 56 23.58 -16.22 -0.77
C TRP A 56 22.59 -17.38 -0.58
N ARG A 57 23.05 -18.63 -0.73
CA ARG A 57 22.22 -19.81 -0.43
C ARG A 57 21.75 -19.81 1.02
N THR A 58 22.66 -19.52 1.94
CA THR A 58 22.35 -19.46 3.38
C THR A 58 21.36 -18.33 3.71
N GLU A 59 21.55 -17.14 3.15
CA GLU A 59 20.61 -16.02 3.31
C GLU A 59 19.23 -16.33 2.70
N ASN A 60 19.18 -16.96 1.53
CA ASN A 60 17.92 -17.37 0.92
C ASN A 60 17.14 -18.36 1.80
N GLU A 61 17.82 -19.31 2.44
CA GLU A 61 17.18 -20.22 3.39
C GLU A 61 16.67 -19.51 4.66
N LYS A 62 17.39 -18.49 5.16
CA LYS A 62 16.88 -17.65 6.27
C LYS A 62 15.64 -16.88 5.86
N VAL A 63 15.66 -16.22 4.70
CA VAL A 63 14.51 -15.48 4.16
C VAL A 63 13.30 -16.39 4.02
N LYS A 64 13.49 -17.59 3.44
CA LYS A 64 12.44 -18.60 3.30
C LYS A 64 11.85 -19.00 4.66
N ARG A 65 12.69 -19.20 5.67
CA ARG A 65 12.25 -19.50 7.04
C ARG A 65 11.42 -18.36 7.63
N HIS A 66 11.86 -17.11 7.49
CA HIS A 66 11.12 -15.95 8.00
C HIS A 66 9.77 -15.77 7.31
N TYR A 67 9.68 -16.01 6.00
CA TYR A 67 8.39 -16.00 5.30
C TYR A 67 7.43 -17.06 5.85
N GLN A 68 7.93 -18.27 6.16
CA GLN A 68 7.13 -19.32 6.76
C GLN A 68 6.64 -18.94 8.17
N GLU A 69 7.52 -18.43 9.02
CA GLU A 69 7.19 -17.96 10.37
C GLU A 69 6.14 -16.84 10.35
N LEU A 70 6.28 -15.88 9.43
CA LEU A 70 5.32 -14.80 9.24
C LEU A 70 3.95 -15.33 8.80
N TYR A 71 3.92 -16.28 7.87
CA TYR A 71 2.68 -16.91 7.41
C TYR A 71 1.95 -17.62 8.56
N ASP A 72 2.68 -18.39 9.37
CA ASP A 72 2.11 -19.09 10.53
C ASP A 72 1.62 -18.11 11.61
N SER A 73 2.34 -17.01 11.85
CA SER A 73 1.92 -15.95 12.77
C SER A 73 0.63 -15.26 12.32
N ILE A 74 0.51 -14.93 11.03
CA ILE A 74 -0.71 -14.35 10.44
C ILE A 74 -1.88 -15.32 10.59
N LYS A 75 -1.66 -16.62 10.30
CA LYS A 75 -2.68 -17.66 10.42
C LYS A 75 -3.20 -17.79 11.85
N ILE A 76 -2.31 -17.80 12.85
CA ILE A 76 -2.68 -17.86 14.28
C ILE A 76 -3.47 -16.61 14.69
N THR A 77 -2.99 -15.43 14.30
CA THR A 77 -3.66 -14.16 14.64
C THR A 77 -5.06 -14.10 14.04
N ARG A 78 -5.21 -14.52 12.78
CA ARG A 78 -6.53 -14.59 12.12
C ARG A 78 -7.48 -15.52 12.86
N ALA A 79 -7.03 -16.71 13.28
CA ALA A 79 -7.87 -17.64 14.05
C ALA A 79 -8.35 -17.02 15.38
N LYS A 80 -7.44 -16.40 16.14
CA LYS A 80 -7.77 -15.70 17.40
C LYS A 80 -8.78 -14.58 17.20
N THR A 81 -8.64 -13.78 16.14
CA THR A 81 -9.59 -12.70 15.83
C THR A 81 -10.96 -13.24 15.44
N ILE A 82 -11.03 -14.34 14.69
CA ILE A 82 -12.30 -14.99 14.34
C ILE A 82 -13.01 -15.50 15.60
N GLU A 83 -12.29 -16.21 16.49
CA GLU A 83 -12.85 -16.70 17.76
C GLU A 83 -13.39 -15.55 18.62
N LYS A 84 -12.60 -14.49 18.78
CA LYS A 84 -13.02 -13.29 19.54
C LYS A 84 -14.26 -12.64 18.93
N THR A 85 -14.32 -12.52 17.61
CA THR A 85 -15.45 -11.92 16.90
C THR A 85 -16.73 -12.74 17.06
N ASN A 86 -16.63 -14.08 16.98
CA ASN A 86 -17.77 -14.97 17.18
C ASN A 86 -18.31 -14.92 18.62
N SER A 87 -17.43 -14.82 19.61
CA SER A 87 -17.81 -14.64 21.01
C SER A 87 -18.59 -13.34 21.23
N LEU A 88 -18.07 -12.22 20.73
CA LEU A 88 -18.75 -10.92 20.80
C LEU A 88 -20.09 -10.91 20.04
N LEU A 89 -20.15 -11.56 18.87
CA LEU A 89 -21.39 -11.69 18.11
C LEU A 89 -22.46 -12.43 18.91
N THR A 90 -22.08 -13.50 19.61
CA THR A 90 -22.98 -14.29 20.47
C THR A 90 -23.51 -13.43 21.62
N GLU A 91 -22.66 -12.62 22.25
CA GLU A 91 -23.05 -11.70 23.32
C GLU A 91 -24.03 -10.64 22.83
N VAL A 92 -23.77 -10.04 21.65
CA VAL A 92 -24.68 -9.06 21.03
C VAL A 92 -26.05 -9.67 20.73
N VAL A 93 -26.09 -10.91 20.23
CA VAL A 93 -27.35 -11.63 19.98
C VAL A 93 -28.11 -11.88 21.29
N ASN A 94 -27.41 -12.29 22.35
CA ASN A 94 -28.03 -12.51 23.67
C ASN A 94 -28.58 -11.21 24.28
N LEU A 95 -27.82 -10.11 24.24
CA LEU A 95 -28.28 -8.80 24.72
C LEU A 95 -29.49 -8.29 23.94
N LYS A 96 -29.50 -8.48 22.62
CA LYS A 96 -30.65 -8.14 21.78
C LYS A 96 -31.90 -8.91 22.19
N ALA A 97 -31.78 -10.22 22.47
CA ALA A 97 -32.90 -11.04 22.94
C ALA A 97 -33.44 -10.54 24.30
N GLN A 98 -32.56 -10.23 25.26
CA GLN A 98 -32.96 -9.69 26.56
C GLN A 98 -33.68 -8.33 26.47
N ILE A 99 -33.24 -7.44 25.58
CA ILE A 99 -33.90 -6.15 25.36
C ILE A 99 -35.29 -6.37 24.76
N GLN A 100 -35.41 -7.28 23.79
CA GLN A 100 -36.69 -7.58 23.15
C GLN A 100 -37.69 -8.20 24.15
N GLU A 101 -37.24 -9.11 25.02
CA GLU A 101 -38.05 -9.71 26.08
C GLU A 101 -38.55 -8.66 27.09
N LYS A 102 -37.66 -7.77 27.56
CA LYS A 102 -38.03 -6.67 28.47
C LYS A 102 -39.01 -5.69 27.84
N HIS A 103 -38.89 -5.41 26.54
CA HIS A 103 -39.81 -4.53 25.83
C HIS A 103 -41.23 -5.12 25.74
N ILE A 104 -41.35 -6.44 25.53
CA ILE A 104 -42.65 -7.14 25.49
C ILE A 104 -43.31 -7.12 26.87
N SER A 105 -42.55 -7.43 27.94
CA SER A 105 -43.06 -7.42 29.32
C SER A 105 -43.57 -6.05 29.79
N ASN A 106 -42.92 -4.96 29.37
CA ASN A 106 -43.37 -3.59 29.69
C ASN A 106 -44.69 -3.21 29.01
N TYR A 107 -45.01 -3.80 27.85
CA TYR A 107 -46.24 -3.48 27.11
C TYR A 107 -47.47 -4.13 27.76
N ASP A 108 -47.33 -5.33 28.32
CA ASP A 108 -48.42 -6.05 29.00
C ASP A 108 -48.78 -5.47 30.39
N THR A 109 -47.91 -4.63 30.97
CA THR A 109 -48.10 -4.05 32.33
C THR A 109 -48.64 -2.62 32.31
N MET A 110 -48.86 -2.00 31.14
CA MET A 110 -49.51 -0.69 31.07
C MET A 110 -51.02 -0.84 31.32
N PRO A 111 -51.58 -0.32 32.44
CA PRO A 111 -53.03 -0.27 32.58
C PRO A 111 -53.57 0.57 31.43
N ALA A 112 -54.67 0.12 30.81
CA ALA A 112 -55.35 0.77 29.70
C ALA A 112 -55.87 2.17 30.09
N VAL A 113 -54.97 3.15 30.19
CA VAL A 113 -55.31 4.56 30.28
C VAL A 113 -55.71 4.95 28.87
N LYS A 114 -57.03 5.02 28.65
CA LYS A 114 -57.63 5.59 27.45
C LYS A 114 -57.00 6.97 27.20
N SER A 115 -56.03 7.03 26.30
CA SER A 115 -55.40 8.27 25.89
C SER A 115 -56.44 9.11 25.17
N LYS A 116 -56.85 10.19 25.81
CA LYS A 116 -57.68 11.23 25.22
C LYS A 116 -56.78 11.91 24.16
N VAL A 117 -56.99 11.55 22.89
CA VAL A 117 -56.27 12.12 21.76
C VAL A 117 -56.48 13.63 21.77
N LEU A 118 -55.49 14.36 22.29
CA LEU A 118 -55.38 15.80 22.10
C LEU A 118 -54.95 16.03 20.64
N ALA A 119 -55.68 16.93 19.98
CA ALA A 119 -55.57 17.22 18.56
C ALA A 119 -54.12 17.48 18.11
N PRO A 120 -53.75 17.09 16.88
CA PRO A 120 -52.43 17.33 16.30
C PRO A 120 -52.25 18.82 15.99
N GLY A 121 -51.89 19.59 17.00
CA GLY A 121 -51.63 21.01 16.84
C GLY A 121 -51.08 21.58 18.13
N ARG A 122 -49.83 22.04 18.08
CA ARG A 122 -49.09 22.78 19.12
C ARG A 122 -48.29 21.96 20.15
N TYR A 123 -47.53 20.99 19.68
CA TYR A 123 -46.23 20.75 20.30
C TYR A 123 -45.17 21.36 19.39
N ALA A 124 -44.89 22.65 19.58
CA ALA A 124 -43.56 23.13 19.27
C ALA A 124 -42.67 22.39 20.27
N ILE A 125 -42.05 21.29 19.82
CA ILE A 125 -40.98 20.70 20.59
C ILE A 125 -39.88 21.75 20.51
N ASP A 126 -39.72 22.53 21.58
CA ASP A 126 -38.52 23.29 21.82
C ASP A 126 -37.42 22.28 22.14
N THR A 127 -37.02 21.52 21.11
CA THR A 127 -35.80 20.73 21.18
C THR A 127 -34.69 21.75 21.19
N GLU A 128 -34.18 22.05 22.36
CA GLU A 128 -32.89 22.71 22.52
C GLU A 128 -31.93 22.01 21.54
N PRO A 129 -31.42 22.72 20.51
CA PRO A 129 -30.55 22.10 19.53
C PRO A 129 -29.37 21.53 20.30
N ILE A 130 -29.14 20.21 20.17
CA ILE A 130 -27.96 19.56 20.74
C ILE A 130 -26.77 20.43 20.34
N PRO A 131 -26.01 21.00 21.30
CA PRO A 131 -24.89 21.87 20.96
C PRO A 131 -23.96 21.09 20.05
N PRO A 132 -23.72 21.53 18.80
CA PRO A 132 -22.74 20.85 17.96
C PRO A 132 -21.38 21.11 18.62
N CYS A 133 -20.82 20.12 19.30
CA CYS A 133 -19.47 20.17 19.89
C CYS A 133 -18.34 20.31 18.84
N ILE A 134 -18.67 20.57 17.58
CA ILE A 134 -17.77 20.77 16.44
C ILE A 134 -17.49 22.27 16.16
N ARG A 135 -17.77 23.16 17.12
CA ARG A 135 -17.65 24.62 16.95
C ARG A 135 -16.24 25.14 16.59
N ASN A 136 -15.16 24.38 16.82
CA ASN A 136 -13.80 24.90 16.69
C ASN A 136 -12.96 24.28 15.56
N ASN A 137 -13.47 23.27 14.84
CA ASN A 137 -12.67 22.50 13.87
C ASN A 137 -12.98 22.84 12.39
N ARG A 138 -13.55 24.01 12.10
CA ARG A 138 -13.92 24.44 10.73
C ARG A 138 -12.77 24.26 9.74
N GLU A 139 -11.58 24.74 10.11
CA GLU A 139 -10.39 24.68 9.27
C GLU A 139 -9.93 23.24 9.04
N VAL A 140 -9.93 22.42 10.10
CA VAL A 140 -9.60 20.98 10.03
C VAL A 140 -10.56 20.22 9.12
N HIS A 141 -11.86 20.52 9.17
CA HIS A 141 -12.84 19.91 8.29
C HIS A 141 -12.66 20.31 6.82
N LEU A 142 -12.32 21.58 6.55
CA LEU A 142 -12.03 22.04 5.20
C LEU A 142 -10.74 21.42 4.65
N ASP A 143 -9.71 21.31 5.48
CA ASP A 143 -8.45 20.65 5.14
C ASP A 143 -8.66 19.16 4.82
N TYR A 144 -9.44 18.45 5.63
CA TYR A 144 -9.82 17.07 5.37
C TYR A 144 -10.58 16.92 4.04
N LEU A 145 -11.57 17.77 3.76
CA LEU A 145 -12.32 17.74 2.50
C LEU A 145 -11.42 18.04 1.28
N LYS A 146 -10.44 18.92 1.44
CA LYS A 146 -9.44 19.22 0.40
C LYS A 146 -8.60 17.98 0.09
N HIS A 147 -8.05 17.33 1.10
CA HIS A 147 -7.25 16.11 0.94
C HIS A 147 -8.06 14.93 0.39
N LEU A 148 -9.32 14.81 0.79
CA LEU A 148 -10.24 13.81 0.23
C LEU A 148 -10.49 14.06 -1.26
N LYS A 149 -10.65 15.32 -1.67
CA LYS A 149 -10.77 15.70 -3.08
C LYS A 149 -9.51 15.36 -3.89
N GLU A 150 -8.33 15.64 -3.37
CA GLU A 150 -7.05 15.28 -3.98
C GLU A 150 -6.89 13.75 -4.13
N SER A 151 -7.31 13.01 -3.12
CA SER A 151 -7.27 11.53 -3.12
C SER A 151 -8.21 10.93 -4.16
N VAL A 152 -9.44 11.46 -4.29
CA VAL A 152 -10.41 11.00 -5.30
C VAL A 152 -9.92 11.30 -6.72
N GLU A 153 -9.29 12.45 -6.95
CA GLU A 153 -8.69 12.76 -8.27
C GLU A 153 -7.53 11.81 -8.59
N THR A 154 -6.69 11.50 -7.60
CA THR A 154 -5.59 10.55 -7.76
C THR A 154 -6.11 9.14 -8.10
N LEU A 155 -7.15 8.67 -7.41
CA LEU A 155 -7.80 7.40 -7.71
C LEU A 155 -8.41 7.38 -9.12
N ARG A 156 -8.97 8.50 -9.57
CA ARG A 156 -9.50 8.63 -10.93
C ARG A 156 -8.41 8.50 -11.98
N GLU A 157 -7.24 9.10 -11.77
CA GLU A 157 -6.09 8.94 -12.68
C GLU A 157 -5.56 7.50 -12.70
N ILE A 158 -5.40 6.86 -11.53
CA ILE A 158 -5.00 5.45 -11.44
C ILE A 158 -5.98 4.54 -12.21
N VAL A 159 -7.28 4.78 -12.06
CA VAL A 159 -8.30 4.01 -12.77
C VAL A 159 -8.24 4.26 -14.28
N LYS A 160 -7.93 5.47 -14.74
CA LYS A 160 -7.74 5.77 -16.17
C LYS A 160 -6.51 5.07 -16.73
N GLU A 161 -5.38 5.13 -16.02
CA GLU A 161 -4.12 4.48 -16.44
C GLU A 161 -4.29 2.96 -16.51
N ALA A 162 -4.85 2.35 -15.46
CA ALA A 162 -5.13 0.92 -15.45
C ALA A 162 -6.06 0.48 -16.60
N LYS A 163 -6.97 1.36 -17.05
CA LYS A 163 -7.88 1.09 -18.17
C LYS A 163 -7.18 1.15 -19.53
N VAL A 164 -6.10 1.93 -19.66
CA VAL A 164 -5.24 1.92 -20.86
C VAL A 164 -4.51 0.58 -20.94
N ASP A 165 -3.96 0.11 -19.81
CA ASP A 165 -3.21 -1.14 -19.76
C ASP A 165 -4.10 -2.38 -19.89
N LYS A 166 -5.30 -2.36 -19.31
CA LYS A 166 -6.21 -3.51 -19.24
C LYS A 166 -7.67 -3.12 -19.53
N PRO A 167 -8.01 -2.79 -20.80
CA PRO A 167 -9.31 -2.22 -21.15
C PRO A 167 -10.51 -3.16 -20.95
N LEU A 168 -10.29 -4.48 -20.91
CA LEU A 168 -11.34 -5.50 -20.74
C LEU A 168 -11.59 -5.92 -19.28
N ASP A 169 -10.90 -5.31 -18.32
CA ASP A 169 -11.08 -5.66 -16.90
C ASP A 169 -12.41 -5.13 -16.35
N ARG A 170 -13.31 -6.06 -16.02
CA ARG A 170 -14.64 -5.76 -15.45
C ARG A 170 -14.56 -5.05 -14.10
N SER A 171 -13.50 -5.28 -13.31
CA SER A 171 -13.32 -4.63 -12.01
C SER A 171 -12.98 -3.13 -12.14
N LEU A 172 -12.37 -2.72 -13.25
CA LEU A 172 -12.10 -1.31 -13.55
C LEU A 172 -13.39 -0.53 -13.84
N ALA A 173 -14.42 -1.20 -14.38
CA ALA A 173 -15.73 -0.57 -14.59
C ALA A 173 -16.37 -0.13 -13.26
N SER A 174 -16.26 -0.94 -12.21
CA SER A 174 -16.67 -0.53 -10.86
C SER A 174 -15.80 0.58 -10.27
N GLY A 175 -14.48 0.55 -10.49
CA GLY A 175 -13.58 1.63 -10.07
C GLY A 175 -13.92 2.98 -10.73
N CYS A 176 -14.27 2.99 -12.01
CA CYS A 176 -14.74 4.18 -12.72
C CYS A 176 -16.04 4.74 -12.12
N LEU A 177 -17.02 3.89 -11.81
CA LEU A 177 -18.28 4.31 -11.20
C LEU A 177 -18.06 4.87 -9.79
N TYR A 178 -17.22 4.20 -9.00
CA TYR A 178 -16.89 4.63 -7.65
C TYR A 178 -16.25 6.02 -7.61
N THR A 179 -15.24 6.26 -8.45
CA THR A 179 -14.55 7.56 -8.53
C THR A 179 -15.50 8.67 -9.01
N LYS A 180 -16.38 8.37 -9.97
CA LYS A 180 -17.42 9.31 -10.42
C LYS A 180 -18.39 9.71 -9.31
N HIS A 181 -18.98 8.74 -8.61
CA HIS A 181 -19.91 9.02 -7.52
C HIS A 181 -19.26 9.72 -6.33
N SER A 182 -18.00 9.37 -6.03
CA SER A 182 -17.24 10.05 -4.98
C SER A 182 -17.02 11.53 -5.30
N GLN A 183 -16.75 11.85 -6.57
CA GLN A 183 -16.60 13.23 -7.03
C GLN A 183 -17.92 14.02 -6.96
N GLU A 184 -19.03 13.44 -7.45
CA GLU A 184 -20.37 14.04 -7.36
C GLU A 184 -20.77 14.34 -5.91
N LEU A 185 -20.52 13.39 -5.01
CA LEU A 185 -20.80 13.55 -3.58
C LEU A 185 -19.91 14.64 -2.95
N LEU A 186 -18.63 14.68 -3.28
CA LEU A 186 -17.71 15.70 -2.78
C LEU A 186 -18.10 17.10 -3.23
N GLU A 187 -18.49 17.28 -4.48
CA GLU A 187 -18.97 18.57 -5.00
C GLU A 187 -20.25 19.02 -4.27
N TYR A 188 -21.18 18.09 -4.01
CA TYR A 188 -22.38 18.36 -3.22
C TYR A 188 -22.05 18.76 -1.77
N VAL A 189 -21.17 18.01 -1.11
CA VAL A 189 -20.77 18.26 0.28
C VAL A 189 -20.03 19.59 0.40
N ILE A 190 -19.04 19.85 -0.47
CA ILE A 190 -18.31 21.13 -0.49
C ILE A 190 -19.29 22.28 -0.74
N GLY A 191 -20.21 22.13 -1.70
CA GLY A 191 -21.21 23.14 -2.03
C GLY A 191 -22.22 23.45 -0.92
N THR A 192 -22.59 22.45 -0.11
CA THR A 192 -23.50 22.61 1.04
C THR A 192 -22.77 23.10 2.29
N CYS A 193 -21.62 22.53 2.62
CA CYS A 193 -20.79 22.96 3.75
C CYS A 193 -20.40 24.44 3.65
N LEU A 194 -19.91 24.91 2.50
CA LEU A 194 -19.53 26.31 2.32
C LEU A 194 -20.71 27.28 2.47
N LYS A 195 -21.92 26.89 2.03
CA LYS A 195 -23.13 27.70 2.18
C LYS A 195 -23.53 27.86 3.65
N ASP A 196 -23.49 26.77 4.42
CA ASP A 196 -23.86 26.78 5.83
C ASP A 196 -22.88 27.58 6.70
N PHE A 197 -21.59 27.60 6.35
CA PHE A 197 -20.60 28.47 7.00
C PHE A 197 -20.86 29.95 6.69
N ASN A 198 -21.05 30.31 5.41
CA ASN A 198 -21.26 31.69 4.99
C ASN A 198 -22.57 32.30 5.52
N GLN A 199 -23.62 31.50 5.66
CA GLN A 199 -24.90 31.96 6.22
C GLN A 199 -24.81 32.26 7.72
N ARG A 200 -23.92 31.58 8.46
CA ARG A 200 -23.66 31.83 9.88
C ARG A 200 -22.79 33.06 10.12
N ASP A 201 -21.78 33.29 9.29
CA ASP A 201 -20.90 34.48 9.40
C ASP A 201 -21.73 35.77 9.19
N LYS A 202 -22.70 35.77 8.26
CA LYS A 202 -23.65 36.88 8.08
C LYS A 202 -24.54 37.14 9.29
N LYS A 203 -24.93 36.12 10.06
CA LYS A 203 -25.75 36.28 11.28
C LYS A 203 -24.97 36.89 12.45
N HIS A 204 -23.65 36.69 12.52
CA HIS A 204 -22.80 37.24 13.58
C HIS A 204 -22.37 38.69 13.33
N ALA A 205 -22.36 39.14 12.06
CA ALA A 205 -22.00 40.52 11.70
C ALA A 205 -23.11 41.57 11.95
N ILE A 206 -24.35 41.16 12.25
CA ILE A 206 -25.53 42.06 12.32
C ILE A 206 -25.81 42.54 13.77
N THR A 207 -24.89 42.39 14.72
CA THR A 207 -25.08 42.96 16.08
C THR A 207 -24.42 44.35 16.15
N PRO A 208 -25.17 45.48 16.15
CA PRO A 208 -24.57 46.79 16.34
C PRO A 208 -24.23 46.95 17.82
N VAL A 209 -22.95 47.13 18.12
CA VAL A 209 -22.47 47.47 19.46
C VAL A 209 -22.90 48.90 19.79
N THR A 210 -24.03 49.06 20.47
CA THR A 210 -24.38 50.34 21.11
C THR A 210 -23.53 50.53 22.36
N ARG A 211 -22.40 51.22 22.24
CA ARG A 211 -21.65 51.76 23.39
C ARG A 211 -22.46 52.93 24.00
N LYS A 212 -23.06 52.71 25.16
CA LYS A 212 -23.47 53.82 26.04
C LYS A 212 -22.27 54.24 26.88
N SER A 213 -21.64 55.35 26.52
CA SER A 213 -20.70 56.07 27.38
C SER A 213 -21.47 56.74 28.52
N LYS A 214 -21.25 56.30 29.77
CA LYS A 214 -21.66 57.03 30.97
C LYS A 214 -20.50 57.95 31.38
N SER A 215 -20.68 59.25 31.23
CA SER A 215 -19.92 60.31 31.89
C SER A 215 -20.61 60.65 33.21
N LEU A 216 -19.89 60.61 34.33
CA LEU A 216 -20.27 61.33 35.54
C LEU A 216 -19.02 61.95 36.17
N LEU A 217 -19.00 63.28 36.13
CA LEU A 217 -18.49 64.15 37.19
C LEU A 217 -19.40 64.02 38.41
#